data_AF-A0A4Y2TTB9-F1
#
_entry.id   AF-A0A4Y2TTB9-F1
#
_cell.length_a   1.000
_cell.length_b   1.000
_cell.length_c   1.000
_cell.angle_alpha   90.00
_cell.angle_beta   90.00
_cell.angle_gamma   90.00
#
_symmetry.space_group_name_H-M   'P 1'
#
loop_
_entity.id
_entity.type
_entity.pdbx_description
1 polymer ?
#
loop_
_entity_poly.entity_id
_entity_poly.type
_entity_poly.pdbx_seq_one_letter_code
_entity_poly.pdbx_strand_id
1 'polypeptide(L)'
;MIWDVCSWCDMGPLIRLETTLTDDRYLRILSDHLHSFMSIVNSDGFGQFQQDNATPHASRVATKWLQEHSSDFRHFHWPPKSREMNIIEDIRDAFLHAVEKRSPPPRTPMDLLTALQDSWCEFPAGYLQTPVESMQHRFASVLRARGVRHDIKKVHKFFCFGSSVYI
;
A
#
# COMPACT_ATOMS: atom_id res chain seq x y z
N MET A 1 -4.14 -9.20 12.57
CA MET A 1 -3.65 -8.06 11.79
C MET A 1 -3.04 -8.58 10.50
N ILE A 2 -3.13 -7.85 9.40
CA ILE A 2 -2.52 -8.23 8.12
C ILE A 2 -1.73 -7.05 7.58
N TRP A 3 -0.58 -7.31 6.97
CA TRP A 3 0.13 -6.36 6.13
C TRP A 3 -0.06 -6.70 4.66
N ASP A 4 -0.39 -5.73 3.84
CA ASP A 4 -0.55 -5.88 2.39
C ASP A 4 0.38 -4.95 1.61
N VAL A 5 0.53 -5.19 0.32
CA VAL A 5 1.08 -4.24 -0.65
C VAL A 5 0.49 -4.54 -2.01
N CYS A 6 0.13 -3.51 -2.78
CA CYS A 6 -0.36 -3.62 -4.15
C CYS A 6 0.22 -2.49 -4.98
N SER A 7 0.30 -2.61 -6.30
CA SER A 7 0.76 -1.58 -7.24
C SER A 7 -0.36 -1.21 -8.23
N TRP A 8 -0.07 -0.33 -9.21
CA TRP A 8 -0.99 -0.08 -10.32
C TRP A 8 -1.36 -1.35 -11.10
N CYS A 9 -0.37 -2.24 -11.30
CA CYS A 9 -0.50 -3.40 -12.18
C CYS A 9 -0.94 -4.64 -11.43
N ASP A 10 -0.44 -4.83 -10.21
CA ASP A 10 -0.45 -6.13 -9.54
C ASP A 10 -0.72 -6.00 -8.05
N MET A 11 -1.44 -6.98 -7.51
CA MET A 11 -1.56 -7.23 -6.08
C MET A 11 -0.28 -7.91 -5.59
N GLY A 12 0.34 -7.36 -4.56
CA GLY A 12 1.51 -7.93 -3.91
C GLY A 12 1.14 -8.83 -2.74
N PRO A 13 2.12 -9.20 -1.89
CA PRO A 13 1.90 -10.13 -0.79
C PRO A 13 0.90 -9.63 0.27
N LEU A 14 0.04 -10.54 0.73
CA LEU A 14 -0.86 -10.38 1.88
C LEU A 14 -0.33 -11.23 3.06
N ILE A 15 0.21 -10.58 4.08
CA ILE A 15 0.97 -11.21 5.17
C ILE A 15 0.17 -11.16 6.46
N ARG A 16 -0.15 -12.32 7.02
CA ARG A 16 -0.74 -12.40 8.36
C ARG A 16 0.27 -12.03 9.43
N LEU A 17 -0.12 -11.10 10.30
CA LEU A 17 0.61 -10.70 11.48
C LEU A 17 -0.07 -11.30 12.72
N GLU A 18 0.61 -12.28 13.34
CA GLU A 18 0.16 -12.97 14.55
C GLU A 18 0.17 -12.08 15.80
N THR A 19 0.99 -11.03 15.79
CA THR A 19 1.20 -10.11 16.92
C THR A 19 1.27 -8.67 16.40
N THR A 20 1.25 -7.71 17.31
CA THR A 20 1.44 -6.28 17.01
C THR A 20 2.69 -6.04 16.17
N LEU A 21 2.60 -5.12 15.22
CA LEU A 21 3.69 -4.78 14.31
C LEU A 21 4.74 -4.00 15.11
N THR A 22 5.91 -4.60 15.29
CA THR A 22 7.07 -3.95 15.88
C THR A 22 8.00 -3.43 14.79
N ASP A 23 8.89 -2.50 15.14
CA ASP A 23 9.89 -1.95 14.21
C ASP A 23 10.73 -3.05 13.55
N ASP A 24 11.21 -4.04 14.33
CA ASP A 24 12.01 -5.16 13.81
C ASP A 24 11.20 -6.06 12.86
N ARG A 25 9.92 -6.30 13.18
CA ARG A 25 9.06 -7.10 12.31
C ARG A 25 8.76 -6.35 11.01
N TYR A 26 8.57 -5.03 11.11
CA TYR A 26 8.37 -4.20 9.94
C TYR A 26 9.61 -4.19 9.03
N LEU A 27 10.81 -4.08 9.61
CA LEU A 27 12.05 -4.19 8.84
C LEU A 27 12.15 -5.51 8.07
N ARG A 28 11.76 -6.64 8.69
CA ARG A 28 11.72 -7.94 8.00
C ARG A 28 10.72 -7.92 6.84
N ILE A 29 9.55 -7.32 7.03
CA ILE A 29 8.56 -7.18 5.95
C ILE A 29 9.13 -6.36 4.79
N LEU A 30 9.81 -5.25 5.08
CA LEU A 30 10.46 -4.42 4.06
C LEU A 30 11.50 -5.22 3.28
N SER A 31 12.37 -5.93 3.99
CA SER A 31 13.46 -6.73 3.39
C SER A 31 12.94 -7.93 2.60
N ASP A 32 12.09 -8.76 3.21
CA ASP A 32 11.72 -10.07 2.68
C ASP A 32 10.65 -9.97 1.59
N HIS A 33 9.77 -8.97 1.69
CA HIS A 33 8.57 -8.88 0.86
C HIS A 33 8.51 -7.61 0.01
N LEU A 34 8.74 -6.43 0.59
CA LEU A 34 8.63 -5.19 -0.19
C LEU A 34 9.71 -5.09 -1.26
N HIS A 35 10.99 -5.32 -0.92
CA HIS A 35 12.09 -5.21 -1.87
C HIS A 35 11.89 -6.14 -3.08
N SER A 36 11.58 -7.41 -2.82
CA SER A 36 11.23 -8.40 -3.82
C SER A 36 10.07 -7.94 -4.71
N PHE A 37 8.97 -7.46 -4.10
CA PHE A 37 7.83 -6.96 -4.87
C PHE A 37 8.18 -5.75 -5.73
N MET A 38 8.91 -4.78 -5.17
CA MET A 38 9.37 -3.59 -5.90
C MET A 38 10.24 -3.94 -7.09
N SER A 39 11.14 -4.93 -6.98
CA SER A 39 11.98 -5.36 -8.10
C SER A 39 11.18 -5.92 -9.28
N ILE A 40 10.00 -6.48 -9.02
CA ILE A 40 9.10 -7.02 -10.05
C ILE A 40 8.31 -5.89 -10.70
N VAL A 41 7.69 -5.02 -9.89
CA VAL A 41 6.75 -4.00 -10.40
C VAL A 41 7.44 -2.73 -10.88
N ASN A 42 8.67 -2.45 -10.44
CA ASN A 42 9.44 -1.24 -10.79
C ASN A 42 10.33 -1.43 -12.03
N SER A 43 9.77 -1.95 -13.13
CA SER A 43 10.55 -2.24 -14.34
C SER A 43 11.12 -1.00 -15.06
N ASP A 44 10.56 0.19 -14.82
CA ASP A 44 11.01 1.46 -15.41
C ASP A 44 11.90 2.28 -14.45
N GLY A 45 12.18 1.78 -13.25
CA GLY A 45 13.09 2.40 -12.28
C GLY A 45 12.55 3.66 -11.59
N PHE A 46 11.29 4.03 -11.80
CA PHE A 46 10.71 5.24 -11.22
C PHE A 46 9.88 5.02 -9.94
N GLY A 47 9.94 3.80 -9.42
CA GLY A 47 9.43 3.26 -8.14
C GLY A 47 9.12 4.31 -7.11
N GLN A 48 7.89 4.39 -6.61
CA GLN A 48 7.60 5.11 -5.37
C GLN A 48 6.81 4.22 -4.40
N PHE A 49 7.33 4.11 -3.18
CA PHE A 49 6.70 3.41 -2.08
C PHE A 49 5.99 4.40 -1.16
N GLN A 50 4.72 4.14 -0.83
CA GLN A 50 3.96 4.95 0.12
C GLN A 50 3.53 4.08 1.30
N GLN A 51 3.82 4.57 2.50
CA GLN A 51 3.31 4.02 3.75
C GLN A 51 2.60 5.13 4.53
N ASP A 52 1.73 4.74 5.46
CA ASP A 52 1.22 5.69 6.45
C ASP A 52 2.31 6.05 7.48
N ASN A 53 2.01 7.01 8.36
CA ASN A 53 2.90 7.42 9.44
C ASN A 53 2.66 6.64 10.74
N ALA A 54 2.22 5.38 10.68
CA ALA A 54 2.13 4.54 11.87
C ALA A 54 3.50 4.41 12.57
N THR A 55 3.52 4.23 13.89
CA THR A 55 4.77 4.23 14.69
C THR A 55 5.85 3.30 14.13
N PRO A 56 5.56 2.04 13.72
CA PRO A 56 6.58 1.15 13.16
C PRO A 56 7.13 1.62 11.81
N HIS A 57 6.26 2.24 10.99
CA HIS A 57 6.60 2.77 9.67
C HIS A 57 7.48 4.03 9.77
N ALA A 58 7.20 4.88 10.77
CA ALA A 58 7.98 6.08 11.08
C ALA A 58 9.21 5.81 11.95
N SER A 59 9.50 4.53 12.26
CA SER A 59 10.66 4.17 13.08
C SER A 59 11.98 4.54 12.40
N ARG A 60 13.02 4.77 13.20
CA ARG A 60 14.37 5.05 12.69
C ARG A 60 14.90 3.91 11.83
N VAL A 61 14.56 2.67 12.19
CA VAL A 61 15.02 1.46 11.51
C VAL A 61 14.38 1.35 10.13
N ALA A 62 13.06 1.55 10.04
CA ALA A 62 12.33 1.56 8.77
C ALA A 62 12.80 2.70 7.85
N THR A 63 12.92 3.90 8.40
CA THR A 63 13.34 5.09 7.64
C THR A 63 14.76 4.91 7.09
N LYS A 64 15.67 4.36 7.90
CA LYS A 64 17.05 4.07 7.47
C LYS A 64 17.07 3.04 6.33
N TRP A 65 16.32 1.95 6.46
CA TRP A 65 16.27 0.92 5.42
C TRP A 65 15.74 1.49 4.08
N LEU A 66 14.70 2.33 4.13
CA LEU A 66 14.17 3.01 2.94
C LEU A 66 15.19 3.97 2.30
N GLN A 67 16.04 4.62 3.10
CA GLN A 67 17.12 5.47 2.58
C GLN A 67 18.22 4.63 1.92
N GLU A 68 18.60 3.51 2.51
CA GLU A 68 19.61 2.59 1.97
C GLU A 68 19.18 2.00 0.62
N HIS A 69 17.88 1.82 0.39
CA HIS A 69 17.31 1.29 -0.87
C HIS A 69 16.78 2.39 -1.81
N SER A 70 17.19 3.64 -1.60
CA SER A 70 16.72 4.77 -2.42
C SER A 70 17.17 4.74 -3.88
N SER A 71 18.18 3.93 -4.21
CA SER A 71 18.57 3.63 -5.59
C SER A 71 17.55 2.77 -6.33
N ASP A 72 16.81 1.94 -5.59
CA ASP A 72 15.93 0.92 -6.15
C ASP A 72 14.53 1.47 -6.34
N PHE A 73 14.07 2.30 -5.41
CA PHE A 73 12.83 3.04 -5.49
C PHE A 73 12.85 4.24 -4.54
N ARG A 74 11.99 5.22 -4.79
CA ARG A 74 11.84 6.41 -3.95
C ARG A 74 10.82 6.17 -2.85
N HIS A 75 11.14 6.60 -1.63
CA HIS A 75 10.13 6.70 -0.58
C HIS A 75 9.32 7.99 -0.76
N PHE A 76 8.00 7.88 -0.86
CA PHE A 76 7.11 9.03 -0.99
C PHE A 76 6.73 9.58 0.38
N HIS A 77 7.33 10.72 0.74
CA HIS A 77 7.03 11.39 2.01
C HIS A 77 5.66 12.10 1.97
N TRP A 78 4.72 11.59 2.78
CA TRP A 78 3.37 12.12 2.87
C TRP A 78 3.25 13.31 3.84
N PRO A 79 2.60 14.43 3.47
CA PRO A 79 2.30 15.50 4.41
C PRO A 79 1.28 15.04 5.47
N PRO A 80 1.51 15.30 6.77
CA PRO A 80 0.55 14.98 7.81
C PRO A 80 -0.85 15.55 7.54
N LYS A 81 -1.90 14.82 7.91
CA LYS A 81 -3.33 15.20 7.79
C LYS A 81 -3.93 15.24 6.37
N SER A 82 -3.29 14.66 5.36
CA SER A 82 -3.85 14.60 4.00
C SER A 82 -4.68 13.32 3.76
N ARG A 83 -5.75 13.13 4.53
CA ARG A 83 -6.63 11.93 4.42
C ARG A 83 -7.30 11.83 3.06
N GLU A 84 -7.60 12.98 2.43
CA GLU A 84 -8.22 13.08 1.10
C GLU A 84 -7.44 12.36 0.01
N MET A 85 -6.11 12.28 0.15
CA MET A 85 -5.26 11.66 -0.86
C MET A 85 -4.91 10.19 -0.52
N ASN A 86 -5.37 9.66 0.62
CA ASN A 86 -5.03 8.31 1.06
C ASN A 86 -5.92 7.24 0.39
N ILE A 87 -5.51 6.76 -0.78
CA ILE A 87 -6.25 5.70 -1.48
C ILE A 87 -6.10 4.32 -0.83
N ILE A 88 -5.26 4.19 0.22
CA ILE A 88 -5.17 2.97 1.05
C ILE A 88 -6.55 2.64 1.61
N GLU A 89 -7.26 3.63 2.15
CA GLU A 89 -8.60 3.40 2.70
C GLU A 89 -9.58 3.02 1.60
N ASP A 90 -9.51 3.64 0.42
CA ASP A 90 -10.39 3.31 -0.71
C ASP A 90 -10.19 1.85 -1.17
N ILE A 91 -8.94 1.39 -1.27
CA ILE A 91 -8.61 0.00 -1.64
C ILE A 91 -9.01 -0.96 -0.53
N ARG A 92 -8.75 -0.60 0.73
CA ARG A 92 -9.11 -1.39 1.91
C ARG A 92 -10.61 -1.59 2.03
N ASP A 93 -11.40 -0.53 1.89
CA ASP A 93 -12.86 -0.59 1.98
C ASP A 93 -13.43 -1.51 0.89
N ALA A 94 -12.91 -1.40 -0.33
CA ALA A 94 -13.30 -2.26 -1.44
C ALA A 94 -12.91 -3.72 -1.22
N PHE A 95 -11.71 -3.96 -0.69
CA PHE A 95 -11.22 -5.28 -0.35
C PHE A 95 -12.07 -5.94 0.74
N LEU A 96 -12.36 -5.22 1.83
CA LEU A 96 -13.22 -5.71 2.90
C LEU A 96 -14.63 -6.02 2.40
N HIS A 97 -15.19 -5.17 1.53
CA HIS A 97 -16.49 -5.41 0.91
C HIS A 97 -16.50 -6.66 0.01
N ALA A 98 -15.40 -6.95 -0.67
CA ALA A 98 -15.25 -8.17 -1.47
C ALA A 98 -15.28 -9.43 -0.57
N VAL A 99 -14.62 -9.36 0.59
CA VAL A 99 -14.62 -10.44 1.59
C VAL A 99 -16.00 -10.64 2.21
N GLU A 100 -16.70 -9.56 2.55
CA GLU A 100 -18.07 -9.63 3.12
C GLU A 100 -19.08 -10.27 2.17
N LYS A 101 -18.89 -10.09 0.85
CA LYS A 101 -19.76 -10.69 -0.18
C LYS A 101 -19.51 -12.16 -0.44
N ARG A 102 -18.48 -12.77 0.15
CA ARG A 102 -18.18 -14.19 -0.02
C ARG A 102 -19.35 -15.05 0.47
N SER A 103 -19.60 -16.12 -0.27
CA SER A 103 -20.63 -17.11 0.05
C SER A 103 -20.02 -18.51 0.01
N PRO A 104 -20.09 -19.29 1.11
CA PRO A 104 -20.63 -18.89 2.42
C PRO A 104 -19.77 -17.83 3.12
N PRO A 105 -20.34 -17.04 4.04
CA PRO A 105 -19.57 -16.09 4.83
C PRO A 105 -18.57 -16.85 5.74
N PRO A 106 -17.37 -16.29 5.99
CA PRO A 106 -16.38 -16.92 6.86
C PRO A 106 -16.91 -17.04 8.29
N ARG A 107 -16.72 -18.23 8.90
CA ARG A 107 -17.28 -18.55 10.24
C ARG A 107 -16.21 -18.69 11.31
N THR A 108 -14.98 -18.97 10.90
CA THR A 108 -13.83 -19.09 11.79
C THR A 108 -12.74 -18.08 11.41
N PRO A 109 -11.79 -17.76 12.31
CA PRO A 109 -10.64 -16.92 11.97
C PRO A 109 -9.80 -17.49 10.81
N MET A 110 -9.78 -18.81 10.66
CA MET A 110 -9.08 -19.45 9.53
C MET A 110 -9.86 -19.26 8.23
N ASP A 111 -11.18 -19.45 8.25
CA ASP A 111 -12.03 -19.18 7.08
C ASP A 111 -11.91 -17.72 6.64
N LEU A 112 -11.83 -16.79 7.60
CA LEU A 112 -11.67 -15.37 7.32
C LEU A 112 -10.31 -15.08 6.67
N LEU A 113 -9.24 -15.70 7.17
CA LEU A 113 -7.92 -15.57 6.55
C LEU A 113 -7.92 -16.11 5.10
N THR A 114 -8.53 -17.27 4.88
CA THR A 114 -8.67 -17.84 3.53
C THR A 114 -9.50 -16.92 2.64
N ALA A 115 -10.63 -16.42 3.13
CA ALA A 115 -11.47 -15.49 2.37
C ALA A 115 -10.73 -14.17 2.03
N LEU A 116 -9.89 -13.67 2.93
CA LEU A 116 -9.03 -12.51 2.69
C LEU A 116 -7.99 -12.81 1.60
N GLN A 117 -7.29 -13.94 1.69
CA GLN A 117 -6.29 -14.34 0.69
C GLN A 117 -6.91 -14.56 -0.69
N ASP A 118 -8.03 -15.29 -0.76
CA ASP A 118 -8.74 -15.55 -2.00
C ASP A 118 -9.25 -14.24 -2.61
N SER A 119 -9.85 -13.36 -1.80
CA SER A 119 -10.37 -12.07 -2.29
C SER A 119 -9.28 -11.12 -2.72
N TRP A 120 -8.09 -11.21 -2.12
CA TRP A 120 -6.92 -10.43 -2.52
C TRP A 120 -6.36 -10.92 -3.86
N CYS A 121 -6.31 -12.24 -4.05
CA CYS A 121 -5.86 -12.87 -5.30
C CYS A 121 -6.84 -12.65 -6.47
N GLU A 122 -8.15 -12.67 -6.17
CA GLU A 122 -9.21 -12.44 -7.16
C GLU A 122 -9.50 -10.95 -7.40
N PHE A 123 -8.85 -10.06 -6.64
CA PHE A 123 -9.12 -8.63 -6.72
C PHE A 123 -8.78 -8.11 -8.12
N PRO A 124 -9.73 -7.48 -8.84
CA PRO A 124 -9.50 -7.13 -10.23
C PRO A 124 -8.36 -6.12 -10.36
N ALA A 125 -7.35 -6.43 -11.17
CA ALA A 125 -6.24 -5.50 -11.44
C ALA A 125 -6.74 -4.14 -11.97
N GLY A 126 -7.83 -4.15 -12.76
CA GLY A 126 -8.49 -2.92 -13.23
C GLY A 126 -9.09 -2.06 -12.12
N TYR A 127 -9.39 -2.63 -10.94
CA TYR A 127 -9.87 -1.86 -9.81
C TYR A 127 -8.78 -0.94 -9.27
N LEU A 128 -7.52 -1.39 -9.18
CA LEU A 128 -6.40 -0.59 -8.64
C LEU A 128 -6.11 0.67 -9.47
N GLN A 129 -6.43 0.62 -10.76
CA GLN A 129 -6.23 1.72 -11.69
C GLN A 129 -7.03 2.96 -11.27
N THR A 130 -8.30 2.79 -10.90
CA THR A 130 -9.19 3.92 -10.59
C THR A 130 -8.77 4.70 -9.34
N PRO A 131 -8.48 4.07 -8.17
CA PRO A 131 -7.94 4.76 -7.01
C PRO A 131 -6.59 5.42 -7.31
N VAL A 132 -5.67 4.75 -8.00
CA VAL A 132 -4.35 5.33 -8.28
C VAL A 132 -4.44 6.54 -9.23
N GLU A 133 -5.28 6.49 -10.28
CA GLU A 133 -5.58 7.63 -11.14
C GLU A 133 -6.26 8.76 -10.35
N SER A 134 -7.23 8.41 -9.50
CA SER A 134 -7.89 9.38 -8.61
C SER A 134 -6.87 10.10 -7.74
N MET A 135 -5.84 9.40 -7.24
CA MET A 135 -4.81 10.05 -6.44
C MET A 135 -4.06 11.14 -7.22
N GLN A 136 -3.79 10.95 -8.51
CA GLN A 136 -3.17 11.99 -9.34
C GLN A 136 -4.03 13.25 -9.37
N HIS A 137 -5.35 13.09 -9.57
CA HIS A 137 -6.29 14.19 -9.59
C HIS A 137 -6.39 14.89 -8.22
N ARG A 138 -6.45 14.11 -7.14
CA ARG A 138 -6.51 14.63 -5.76
C ARG A 138 -5.23 15.38 -5.40
N PHE A 139 -4.07 14.82 -5.72
CA PHE A 139 -2.76 15.46 -5.50
C PHE A 139 -2.62 16.75 -6.29
N ALA A 140 -2.98 16.74 -7.58
CA ALA A 140 -2.99 17.95 -8.41
C ALA A 140 -3.97 19.00 -7.88
N SER A 141 -5.12 18.60 -7.35
CA SER A 141 -6.09 19.50 -6.71
C SER A 141 -5.49 20.16 -5.46
N VAL A 142 -4.90 19.37 -4.56
CA VAL A 142 -4.27 19.86 -3.32
C VAL A 142 -3.10 20.80 -3.62
N LEU A 143 -2.25 20.47 -4.59
CA LEU A 143 -1.14 21.35 -4.98
C LEU A 143 -1.61 22.66 -5.59
N ARG A 144 -2.65 22.63 -6.44
CA ARG A 144 -3.28 23.84 -6.98
C ARG A 144 -3.88 24.71 -5.89
N ALA A 145 -4.58 24.13 -4.92
CA ALA A 145 -5.11 24.85 -3.76
C ALA A 145 -4.01 25.52 -2.92
N ARG A 146 -2.78 24.97 -2.94
CA ARG A 146 -1.60 25.50 -2.25
C ARG A 146 -0.71 26.39 -3.13
N GLY A 147 -1.09 26.68 -4.38
CA GLY A 147 -0.32 27.52 -5.30
C GLY A 147 0.97 26.90 -5.86
N VAL A 148 1.16 25.59 -5.70
CA VAL A 148 2.37 24.88 -6.14
C VAL A 148 2.18 24.34 -7.56
N ARG A 149 3.07 24.69 -8.50
CA ARG A 149 3.13 24.08 -9.84
C ARG A 149 3.95 22.79 -9.77
N HIS A 150 3.35 21.68 -10.18
CA HIS A 150 4.02 20.38 -10.25
C HIS A 150 3.72 19.72 -11.59
N ASP A 151 4.72 19.05 -12.16
CA ASP A 151 4.55 18.28 -13.38
C ASP A 151 3.78 16.99 -13.05
N ILE A 152 2.55 16.88 -13.55
CA ILE A 152 1.62 15.76 -13.31
C ILE A 152 2.12 14.48 -14.00
N LYS A 153 3.04 14.60 -14.97
CA LYS A 153 3.47 13.49 -15.82
C LYS A 153 4.32 12.42 -15.10
N LYS A 154 4.74 12.63 -13.85
CA LYS A 154 5.62 11.70 -13.10
C LYS A 154 4.94 10.85 -12.03
N VAL A 155 3.61 10.94 -11.88
CA VAL A 155 2.84 10.15 -10.89
C VAL A 155 2.29 8.86 -11.51
N HIS A 156 2.92 8.35 -12.56
CA HIS A 156 2.46 7.12 -13.22
C HIS A 156 3.06 5.91 -12.51
N LYS A 157 2.17 5.06 -11.96
CA LYS A 157 2.37 3.67 -11.47
C LYS A 157 2.69 3.40 -10.01
N PHE A 158 2.85 4.41 -9.16
CA PHE A 158 3.65 4.21 -7.94
C PHE A 158 2.92 4.39 -6.64
N PHE A 159 2.10 3.40 -6.31
CA PHE A 159 1.77 3.22 -4.91
C PHE A 159 1.81 1.75 -4.57
N CYS A 160 2.81 1.41 -3.77
CA CYS A 160 2.87 0.20 -2.97
C CYS A 160 2.35 0.57 -1.58
N PHE A 161 1.19 0.04 -1.19
CA PHE A 161 0.51 0.40 0.07
C PHE A 161 0.73 -0.61 1.17
N GLY A 162 1.51 -0.27 2.18
CA GLY A 162 1.60 -1.05 3.41
C GLY A 162 0.50 -0.67 4.40
N SER A 163 -0.60 -1.44 4.49
CA SER A 163 -1.65 -1.18 5.48
C SER A 163 -1.71 -2.28 6.54
N SER A 164 -2.02 -1.92 7.80
CA SER A 164 -2.32 -2.90 8.85
C SER A 164 -3.83 -3.02 9.02
N VAL A 165 -4.44 -4.08 8.46
CA VAL A 165 -5.87 -4.34 8.68
C VAL A 165 -6.06 -4.98 10.05
N TYR A 166 -6.76 -4.29 10.94
CA TYR A 166 -7.37 -4.89 12.13
C TYR A 166 -8.58 -5.69 11.65
N ILE A 167 -8.52 -7.00 11.86
CA ILE A 167 -9.61 -7.94 11.61
C ILE A 167 -10.04 -8.47 12.95
#